data_AF-A0A1I8FW28-F1
#
_entry.id   AF-A0A1I8FW28-F1
#
_cell.length_a   1.000
_cell.length_b   1.000
_cell.length_c   1.000
_cell.angle_alpha   90.00
_cell.angle_beta   90.00
_cell.angle_gamma   90.00
#
_symmetry.space_group_name_H-M   'P 1'
#
loop_
_entity.id
_entity.type
_entity.pdbx_description
1 polymer ?
#
loop_
_entity_poly.entity_id
_entity_poly.type
_entity_poly.pdbx_seq_one_letter_code
_entity_poly.pdbx_strand_id
1 'polypeptide(L)'
;MVRLAERLQAAESAAKAGHRANEQLSLKEQMKLEDADRARIEAAKQAERDSAMRELEEFRLRQERLRQDAKRVFREEIAAEESAAIEQEEKGVKSFAADESSEEETRQVEQLTQSNRKQPISVESVLGVREPGRIGVSFTARVFPTPERESQKALEEEWLRKQAERRRQADATAEPGDAAADDLSDRERDPVWLRDKGNRLFASGNFLAAINAYSHAISLKSEMHSLYSNRAACHLRLGNYFKAMEDASKALELLQPPVEQNRLARVRAHCRRAAALCGLGANAKAVIELREAARLQPENAEIAEDLRRTEAAAAKDEEEHDGDGLDDVDD
;
A
#
# COMPACT_ATOMS: atom_id res chain seq x y z
N MET A 1 -74.15 -47.71 10.55
CA MET A 1 -72.75 -47.76 11.01
C MET A 1 -71.77 -47.29 9.94
N VAL A 2 -71.69 -47.92 8.76
CA VAL A 2 -70.72 -47.57 7.69
C VAL A 2 -70.80 -46.09 7.23
N ARG A 3 -72.00 -45.59 6.89
CA ARG A 3 -72.19 -44.19 6.45
C ARG A 3 -71.82 -43.12 7.50
N LEU A 4 -71.81 -43.47 8.79
CA LEU A 4 -71.44 -42.55 9.86
C LEU A 4 -69.91 -42.47 10.00
N ALA A 5 -69.24 -43.61 9.86
CA ALA A 5 -67.77 -43.70 9.85
C ALA A 5 -67.17 -42.94 8.65
N GLU A 6 -67.76 -43.10 7.45
CA GLU A 6 -67.33 -42.36 6.25
C GLU A 6 -67.48 -40.83 6.42
N ARG A 7 -68.55 -40.37 7.07
CA ARG A 7 -68.77 -38.94 7.35
C ARG A 7 -67.77 -38.38 8.37
N LEU A 8 -67.42 -39.16 9.41
CA LEU A 8 -66.41 -38.76 10.39
C LEU A 8 -65.01 -38.72 9.76
N GLN A 9 -64.67 -39.71 8.94
CA GLN A 9 -63.39 -39.72 8.20
C GLN A 9 -63.30 -38.57 7.19
N ALA A 10 -64.40 -38.24 6.50
CA ALA A 10 -64.47 -37.07 5.63
C ALA A 10 -64.30 -35.76 6.42
N ALA A 11 -64.95 -35.62 7.57
CA ALA A 11 -64.82 -34.43 8.42
C ALA A 11 -63.40 -34.26 8.98
N GLU A 12 -62.75 -35.33 9.42
CA GLU A 12 -61.34 -35.30 9.84
C GLU A 12 -60.40 -34.96 8.68
N SER A 13 -60.65 -35.48 7.48
CA SER A 13 -59.85 -35.16 6.30
C SER A 13 -59.98 -33.68 5.90
N ALA A 14 -61.17 -33.12 6.03
CA ALA A 14 -61.43 -31.70 5.77
C ALA A 14 -60.78 -30.79 6.84
N ALA A 15 -60.83 -31.18 8.13
CA ALA A 15 -60.14 -30.46 9.20
C ALA A 15 -58.61 -30.48 9.03
N LYS A 16 -58.04 -31.63 8.65
CA LYS A 16 -56.61 -31.76 8.33
C LYS A 16 -56.22 -30.93 7.10
N ALA A 17 -57.08 -30.86 6.08
CA ALA A 17 -56.85 -30.01 4.91
C ALA A 17 -56.88 -28.52 5.27
N GLY A 18 -57.83 -28.08 6.12
CA GLY A 18 -57.89 -26.71 6.62
C GLY A 18 -56.68 -26.32 7.47
N HIS A 19 -56.20 -27.23 8.33
CA HIS A 19 -54.99 -27.01 9.13
C HIS A 19 -53.74 -26.82 8.23
N ARG A 20 -53.57 -27.70 7.24
CA ARG A 20 -52.48 -27.59 6.25
C ARG A 20 -52.55 -26.30 5.44
N ALA A 21 -53.75 -25.86 5.05
CA ALA A 21 -53.91 -24.61 4.31
C ALA A 21 -53.54 -23.39 5.16
N ASN A 22 -53.89 -23.39 6.46
CA ASN A 22 -53.54 -22.31 7.37
C ASN A 22 -52.03 -22.28 7.67
N GLU A 23 -51.40 -23.44 7.83
CA GLU A 23 -49.95 -23.59 7.99
C GLU A 23 -49.20 -23.06 6.75
N GLN A 24 -49.65 -23.42 5.54
CA GLN A 24 -49.09 -22.90 4.28
C GLN A 24 -49.23 -21.37 4.17
N LEU A 25 -50.35 -20.81 4.62
CA LEU A 25 -50.57 -19.36 4.60
C LEU A 25 -49.63 -18.64 5.58
N SER A 26 -49.47 -19.18 6.80
CA SER A 26 -48.54 -18.66 7.80
C SER A 26 -47.08 -18.71 7.33
N LEU A 27 -46.65 -19.83 6.75
CA LEU A 27 -45.30 -19.96 6.17
C LEU A 27 -45.06 -18.96 5.05
N LYS A 28 -46.06 -18.73 4.18
CA LYS A 28 -45.96 -17.76 3.09
C LYS A 28 -45.84 -16.32 3.59
N GLU A 29 -46.49 -15.98 4.70
CA GLU A 29 -46.35 -14.68 5.35
C GLU A 29 -44.97 -14.51 6.00
N GLN A 30 -44.46 -15.55 6.65
CA GLN A 30 -43.11 -15.56 7.22
C GLN A 30 -42.04 -15.38 6.14
N MET A 31 -42.13 -16.10 5.03
CA MET A 31 -41.20 -15.94 3.89
C MET A 31 -41.21 -14.52 3.34
N LYS A 32 -42.39 -13.90 3.21
CA LYS A 32 -42.48 -12.50 2.76
C LYS A 32 -41.81 -11.52 3.72
N LEU A 33 -41.92 -11.77 5.03
CA LEU A 33 -41.27 -10.94 6.04
C LEU A 33 -39.75 -11.09 5.97
N GLU A 34 -39.25 -12.33 5.86
CA GLU A 34 -37.82 -12.61 5.71
C GLU A 34 -37.24 -12.00 4.43
N ASP A 35 -37.95 -12.11 3.30
CA ASP A 35 -37.52 -11.53 2.03
C ASP A 35 -37.49 -9.99 2.09
N ALA A 36 -38.46 -9.38 2.78
CA ALA A 36 -38.46 -7.94 3.02
C ALA A 36 -37.29 -7.50 3.90
N ASP A 37 -36.94 -8.26 4.94
CA ASP A 37 -35.81 -7.96 5.80
C ASP A 37 -34.47 -8.17 5.09
N ARG A 38 -34.34 -9.22 4.26
CA ARG A 38 -33.18 -9.40 3.38
C ARG A 38 -33.00 -8.23 2.42
N ALA A 39 -34.09 -7.75 1.81
CA ALA A 39 -34.06 -6.59 0.93
C ALA A 39 -33.64 -5.30 1.67
N ARG A 40 -34.11 -5.09 2.91
CA ARG A 40 -33.68 -3.95 3.74
C ARG A 40 -32.20 -4.01 4.07
N ILE A 41 -31.69 -5.18 4.43
CA ILE A 41 -30.27 -5.38 4.74
C ILE A 41 -29.42 -5.09 3.50
N GLU A 42 -29.82 -5.58 2.31
CA GLU A 42 -29.05 -5.33 1.10
C GLU A 42 -29.10 -3.86 0.67
N ALA A 43 -30.24 -3.19 0.83
CA ALA A 43 -30.36 -1.75 0.61
C ALA A 43 -29.46 -0.94 1.56
N ALA A 44 -29.39 -1.32 2.84
CA ALA A 44 -28.50 -0.67 3.82
C ALA A 44 -27.02 -0.85 3.45
N LYS A 45 -26.61 -2.07 3.07
CA LYS A 45 -25.24 -2.33 2.59
C LYS A 45 -24.91 -1.53 1.33
N GLN A 46 -25.85 -1.42 0.40
CA GLN A 46 -25.64 -0.63 -0.82
C GLN A 46 -25.50 0.86 -0.49
N ALA A 47 -26.33 1.39 0.41
CA ALA A 47 -26.24 2.78 0.84
C ALA A 47 -24.89 3.09 1.52
N GLU A 48 -24.37 2.18 2.36
CA GLU A 48 -23.05 2.33 2.97
C GLU A 48 -21.93 2.30 1.92
N ARG A 49 -22.01 1.39 0.93
CA ARG A 49 -21.06 1.36 -0.20
C ARG A 49 -21.08 2.65 -1.00
N ASP A 50 -22.27 3.17 -1.31
CA ASP A 50 -22.42 4.42 -2.05
C ASP A 50 -21.88 5.61 -1.26
N SER A 51 -22.10 5.65 0.06
CA SER A 51 -21.53 6.68 0.95
C SER A 51 -20.00 6.61 0.95
N ALA A 52 -19.43 5.41 1.11
CA ALA A 52 -17.99 5.21 1.10
C ALA A 52 -17.35 5.59 -0.25
N MET A 53 -18.02 5.31 -1.37
CA MET A 53 -17.54 5.74 -2.70
C MET A 53 -17.54 7.26 -2.84
N ARG A 54 -18.57 7.96 -2.35
CA ARG A 54 -18.60 9.42 -2.35
C ARG A 54 -17.50 10.03 -1.50
N GLU A 55 -17.27 9.50 -0.30
CA GLU A 55 -16.18 9.96 0.57
C GLU A 55 -14.80 9.78 -0.08
N LEU A 56 -14.61 8.66 -0.79
CA LEU A 56 -13.38 8.42 -1.56
C LEU A 56 -13.21 9.40 -2.73
N GLU A 57 -14.30 9.71 -3.44
CA GLU A 57 -14.31 10.69 -4.53
C GLU A 57 -14.00 12.10 -4.01
N GLU A 58 -14.60 12.50 -2.88
CA GLU A 58 -14.30 13.76 -2.21
C GLU A 58 -12.85 13.85 -1.75
N PHE A 59 -12.31 12.76 -1.20
CA PHE A 59 -10.90 12.70 -0.81
C PHE A 59 -9.98 12.87 -2.03
N ARG A 60 -10.28 12.19 -3.14
CA ARG A 60 -9.54 12.32 -4.40
C ARG A 60 -9.57 13.75 -4.92
N LEU A 61 -10.73 14.39 -4.96
CA LEU A 61 -10.88 15.77 -5.40
C LEU A 61 -10.11 16.74 -4.49
N ARG A 62 -10.12 16.50 -3.18
CA ARG A 62 -9.34 17.29 -2.21
C ARG A 62 -7.84 17.18 -2.46
N GLN A 63 -7.32 15.99 -2.75
CA GLN A 63 -5.92 15.77 -3.10
C GLN A 63 -5.55 16.50 -4.40
N GLU A 64 -6.43 16.44 -5.40
CA GLU A 64 -6.21 17.15 -6.67
C GLU A 64 -6.19 18.67 -6.48
N ARG A 65 -7.08 19.21 -5.63
CA ARG A 65 -7.08 20.63 -5.29
C ARG A 65 -5.79 21.05 -4.59
N LEU A 66 -5.34 20.28 -3.61
CA LEU A 66 -4.05 20.54 -2.93
C LEU A 66 -2.88 20.51 -3.92
N ARG A 67 -2.90 19.59 -4.89
CA ARG A 67 -1.87 19.52 -5.94
C ARG A 67 -1.91 20.74 -6.87
N GLN A 68 -3.11 21.21 -7.22
CA GLN A 68 -3.27 22.43 -8.02
C GLN A 68 -2.83 23.67 -7.25
N ASP A 69 -3.18 23.77 -5.97
CA ASP A 69 -2.74 24.87 -5.08
C ASP A 69 -1.22 24.86 -4.91
N ALA A 70 -0.59 23.70 -4.73
CA ALA A 70 0.88 23.57 -4.67
C ALA A 70 1.55 24.03 -5.98
N LYS A 71 0.99 23.66 -7.14
CA LYS A 71 1.46 24.15 -8.46
C LYS A 71 1.25 25.65 -8.64
N ARG A 72 0.27 26.26 -7.96
CA ARG A 72 0.05 27.71 -7.97
C ARG A 72 1.11 28.40 -7.13
N VAL A 73 1.29 27.96 -5.88
CA VAL A 73 2.31 28.50 -4.97
C VAL A 73 3.70 28.42 -5.59
N PHE A 74 4.07 27.28 -6.19
CA PHE A 74 5.37 27.13 -6.87
C PHE A 74 5.56 28.10 -8.04
N ARG A 75 4.50 28.39 -8.81
CA ARG A 75 4.55 29.39 -9.89
C ARG A 75 4.64 30.82 -9.36
N GLU A 76 3.95 31.12 -8.26
CA GLU A 76 4.02 32.41 -7.58
C GLU A 76 5.42 32.64 -6.98
N GLU A 77 6.06 31.60 -6.43
CA GLU A 77 7.44 31.65 -5.94
C GLU A 77 8.45 31.91 -7.06
N ILE A 78 8.36 31.19 -8.18
CA ILE A 78 9.23 31.43 -9.34
C ILE A 78 9.05 32.86 -9.87
N ALA A 79 7.82 33.32 -10.03
CA ALA A 79 7.57 34.69 -10.50
C ALA A 79 8.08 35.77 -9.51
N ALA A 80 8.07 35.47 -8.20
CA ALA A 80 8.64 36.35 -7.18
C ALA A 80 10.18 36.39 -7.23
N GLU A 81 10.83 35.24 -7.46
CA GLU A 81 12.27 35.17 -7.68
C GLU A 81 12.70 35.91 -8.96
N GLU A 82 11.97 35.71 -10.06
CA GLU A 82 12.23 36.39 -11.34
C GLU A 82 12.08 37.91 -11.20
N SER A 83 11.03 38.39 -10.53
CA SER A 83 10.83 39.82 -10.28
C SER A 83 11.87 40.41 -9.32
N ALA A 84 12.31 39.66 -8.31
CA ALA A 84 13.41 40.08 -7.43
C ALA A 84 14.75 40.13 -8.18
N ALA A 85 15.00 39.22 -9.12
CA ALA A 85 16.19 39.21 -9.96
C ALA A 85 16.23 40.43 -10.91
N ILE A 86 15.10 40.78 -11.53
CA ILE A 86 14.98 42.01 -12.35
C ILE A 86 15.25 43.26 -11.50
N GLU A 87 14.74 43.32 -10.26
CA GLU A 87 14.99 44.44 -9.36
C GLU A 87 16.46 44.55 -8.91
N GLN A 88 17.18 43.42 -8.82
CA GLN A 88 18.62 43.38 -8.56
C GLN A 88 19.43 43.85 -9.78
N GLU A 89 19.03 43.46 -11.00
CA GLU A 89 19.66 43.96 -12.23
C GLU A 89 19.46 45.47 -12.41
N GLU A 90 18.27 46.01 -12.16
CA GLU A 90 18.03 47.47 -12.22
C GLU A 90 18.86 48.26 -11.18
N LYS A 91 19.14 47.66 -10.03
CA LYS A 91 20.04 48.25 -9.01
C LYS A 91 21.51 48.14 -9.43
N GLY A 92 21.90 47.04 -10.09
CA GLY A 92 23.26 46.81 -10.61
C GLY A 92 23.63 47.71 -11.80
N VAL A 93 22.67 48.04 -12.67
CA VAL A 93 22.88 48.97 -13.80
C VAL A 93 23.11 50.41 -13.32
N LYS A 94 22.62 50.78 -12.13
CA LYS A 94 22.91 52.10 -11.52
C LYS A 94 24.29 52.20 -10.86
N SER A 95 24.94 51.07 -10.53
CA SER A 95 26.27 51.04 -9.92
C SER A 95 27.42 50.99 -10.93
N PHE A 96 27.17 50.84 -12.23
CA PHE A 96 28.22 50.73 -13.25
C PHE A 96 28.78 52.10 -13.75
N ALA A 97 28.42 53.21 -13.08
CA ALA A 97 28.86 54.55 -13.46
C ALA A 97 29.91 55.18 -12.51
N ALA A 98 30.55 54.41 -11.63
CA ALA A 98 31.59 54.95 -10.73
C ALA A 98 32.70 53.94 -10.42
N ASP A 99 33.73 53.98 -11.28
CA ASP A 99 35.16 54.11 -11.01
C ASP A 99 35.95 53.13 -10.11
N GLU A 100 37.22 53.01 -10.52
CA GLU A 100 38.33 52.14 -10.14
C GLU A 100 38.74 52.17 -8.65
N SER A 101 39.21 51.03 -8.12
CA SER A 101 40.49 50.88 -7.38
C SER A 101 40.52 49.62 -6.51
N SER A 102 41.38 48.67 -6.91
CA SER A 102 42.39 47.97 -6.10
C SER A 102 42.25 47.97 -4.55
N GLU A 103 42.24 46.76 -3.99
CA GLU A 103 42.49 46.34 -2.58
C GLU A 103 41.31 46.07 -1.63
N GLU A 104 40.05 46.25 -2.02
CA GLU A 104 38.89 45.95 -1.13
C GLU A 104 38.21 44.59 -1.36
N GLU A 105 38.51 43.90 -2.47
CA GLU A 105 37.85 42.64 -2.84
C GLU A 105 38.23 41.46 -1.93
N THR A 106 39.39 41.47 -1.28
CA THR A 106 39.81 40.37 -0.38
C THR A 106 39.25 40.49 1.04
N ARG A 107 38.75 41.67 1.44
CA ARG A 107 38.10 41.86 2.76
C ARG A 107 36.58 41.67 2.70
N GLN A 108 35.95 41.94 1.55
CA GLN A 108 34.51 41.73 1.39
C GLN A 108 34.13 40.25 1.32
N VAL A 109 34.96 39.38 0.72
CA VAL A 109 34.71 37.92 0.66
C VAL A 109 34.76 37.25 2.05
N GLU A 110 35.54 37.80 2.99
CA GLU A 110 35.62 37.28 4.36
C GLU A 110 34.46 37.77 5.24
N GLN A 111 33.86 38.92 4.92
CA GLN A 111 32.62 39.39 5.55
C GLN A 111 31.36 38.72 4.97
N LEU A 112 31.37 38.36 3.68
CA LEU A 112 30.27 37.66 3.00
C LEU A 112 30.17 36.16 3.33
N THR A 113 31.25 35.56 3.85
CA THR A 113 31.24 34.17 4.34
C THR A 113 30.81 34.05 5.81
N GLN A 114 30.73 35.16 6.55
CA GLN A 114 30.12 35.21 7.90
C GLN A 114 28.62 35.56 7.88
N SER A 115 28.13 36.29 6.87
CA SER A 115 26.72 36.70 6.77
C SER A 115 25.77 35.62 6.23
N ASN A 116 26.31 34.53 5.67
CA ASN A 116 25.52 33.40 5.16
C ASN A 116 25.45 32.18 6.11
N ARG A 117 25.84 32.36 7.37
CA ARG A 117 25.49 31.40 8.41
C ARG A 117 24.02 31.61 8.74
N LYS A 118 23.15 30.76 8.19
CA LYS A 118 21.73 30.64 8.56
C LYS A 118 21.60 30.85 10.07
N GLN A 119 21.11 32.01 10.48
CA GLN A 119 20.70 32.25 11.86
C GLN A 119 19.72 31.13 12.18
N PRO A 120 19.92 30.34 13.26
CA PRO A 120 18.87 29.44 13.70
C PRO A 120 17.65 30.32 13.97
N ILE A 121 16.53 29.98 13.33
CA ILE A 121 15.26 30.67 13.49
C ILE A 121 15.00 30.78 15.00
N SER A 122 15.04 32.01 15.52
CA SER A 122 14.63 32.30 16.88
C SER A 122 13.18 31.85 17.03
N VAL A 123 12.97 30.80 17.80
CA VAL A 123 11.64 30.24 18.10
C VAL A 123 10.98 31.13 19.15
N GLU A 124 10.66 32.37 18.78
CA GLU A 124 10.01 33.32 19.70
C GLU A 124 8.79 34.01 19.08
N SER A 125 8.14 33.34 18.13
CA SER A 125 6.78 33.70 17.70
C SER A 125 5.83 32.52 17.60
N VAL A 126 6.08 31.46 18.38
CA VAL A 126 4.99 30.51 18.68
C VAL A 126 3.95 31.30 19.46
N LEU A 127 2.79 31.50 18.84
CA LEU A 127 1.59 32.01 19.52
C LEU A 127 1.50 31.34 20.88
N GLY A 128 1.56 32.13 21.95
CA GLY A 128 1.64 31.62 23.32
C GLY A 128 0.58 30.54 23.57
N VAL A 129 1.00 29.43 24.15
CA VAL A 129 0.09 28.36 24.59
C VAL A 129 -0.93 29.01 25.52
N ARG A 130 -2.22 28.94 25.17
CA ARG A 130 -3.30 29.48 25.99
C ARG A 130 -3.20 28.87 27.39
N GLU A 131 -3.34 29.70 28.42
CA GLU A 131 -3.35 29.21 29.80
C GLU A 131 -4.42 28.11 29.98
N PRO A 132 -4.13 27.03 30.73
CA PRO A 132 -5.08 25.96 30.94
C PRO A 132 -6.29 26.47 31.75
N GLY A 133 -7.36 26.81 31.05
CA GLY A 133 -8.66 27.14 31.64
C GLY A 133 -9.44 25.88 31.98
N ARG A 134 -9.97 25.80 33.20
CA ARG A 134 -10.86 24.71 33.63
C ARG A 134 -12.29 25.02 33.17
N ILE A 135 -12.73 24.40 32.08
CA ILE A 135 -14.12 24.50 31.63
C ILE A 135 -14.97 23.67 32.60
N GLY A 136 -15.81 24.34 33.39
CA GLY A 136 -16.79 23.69 34.24
C GLY A 136 -17.90 23.09 33.39
N VAL A 137 -17.80 21.82 33.05
CA VAL A 137 -18.89 21.08 32.39
C VAL A 137 -19.88 20.65 33.46
N SER A 138 -21.02 21.34 33.56
CA SER A 138 -22.16 20.86 34.32
C SER A 138 -23.02 19.98 33.41
N PHE A 139 -23.08 18.70 33.71
CA PHE A 139 -24.02 17.80 33.04
C PHE A 139 -25.42 18.07 33.57
N THR A 140 -26.34 18.48 32.71
CA THR A 140 -27.77 18.40 33.00
C THR A 140 -28.11 16.94 33.25
N ALA A 141 -28.68 16.64 34.43
CA ALA A 141 -29.09 15.28 34.76
C ALA A 141 -30.05 14.77 33.67
N ARG A 142 -29.67 13.68 32.99
CA ARG A 142 -30.54 13.04 32.01
C ARG A 142 -31.76 12.50 32.74
N VAL A 143 -32.91 13.15 32.56
CA VAL A 143 -34.22 12.74 33.11
C VAL A 143 -34.86 11.61 32.29
N PHE A 144 -34.10 11.00 31.36
CA PHE A 144 -34.52 9.78 30.70
C PHE A 144 -33.77 8.60 31.31
N PRO A 145 -34.45 7.69 32.03
CA PRO A 145 -33.85 6.41 32.38
C PRO A 145 -33.59 5.70 31.04
N THR A 146 -32.32 5.51 30.69
CA THR A 146 -31.95 4.57 29.65
C THR A 146 -32.63 3.25 30.03
N PRO A 147 -33.45 2.63 29.17
CA PRO A 147 -33.98 1.32 29.46
C PRO A 147 -32.78 0.44 29.79
N GLU A 148 -32.74 -0.11 31.00
CA GLU A 148 -31.67 -0.99 31.45
C GLU A 148 -31.85 -2.30 30.67
N ARG A 149 -31.44 -2.28 29.39
CA ARG A 149 -31.10 -3.46 28.62
C ARG A 149 -30.05 -4.12 29.47
N GLU A 150 -30.44 -5.19 30.16
CA GLU A 150 -29.65 -6.05 31.03
C GLU A 150 -28.17 -5.71 30.92
N SER A 151 -27.66 -4.95 31.89
CA SER A 151 -26.35 -4.30 31.79
C SER A 151 -25.27 -5.37 31.69
N GLN A 152 -24.92 -5.74 30.46
CA GLN A 152 -23.80 -6.62 30.12
C GLN A 152 -22.45 -5.94 30.40
N LYS A 153 -22.45 -4.74 31.01
CA LYS A 153 -21.25 -4.01 31.36
C LYS A 153 -20.33 -4.83 32.26
N ALA A 154 -20.87 -5.60 33.21
CA ALA A 154 -20.06 -6.48 34.04
C ALA A 154 -19.40 -7.60 33.21
N LEU A 155 -20.12 -8.17 32.24
CA LEU A 155 -19.59 -9.19 31.33
C LEU A 155 -18.58 -8.61 30.35
N GLU A 156 -18.79 -7.38 29.89
CA GLU A 156 -17.89 -6.65 29.00
C GLU A 156 -16.61 -6.22 29.75
N GLU A 157 -16.74 -5.71 30.97
CA GLU A 157 -15.61 -5.39 31.85
C GLU A 157 -14.82 -6.66 32.22
N GLU A 158 -15.48 -7.79 32.50
CA GLU A 158 -14.82 -9.08 32.70
C GLU A 158 -14.13 -9.58 31.43
N TRP A 159 -14.76 -9.43 30.27
CA TRP A 159 -14.18 -9.82 28.98
C TRP A 159 -12.95 -8.98 28.65
N LEU A 160 -13.03 -7.66 28.82
CA LEU A 160 -11.92 -6.72 28.67
C LEU A 160 -10.79 -7.01 29.67
N ARG A 161 -11.14 -7.33 30.92
CA ARG A 161 -10.17 -7.69 31.96
C ARG A 161 -9.47 -9.01 31.65
N LYS A 162 -10.19 -10.03 31.20
CA LYS A 162 -9.61 -11.31 30.76
C LYS A 162 -8.70 -11.13 29.55
N GLN A 163 -9.08 -10.29 28.58
CA GLN A 163 -8.23 -9.91 27.45
C GLN A 163 -6.96 -9.17 27.90
N ALA A 164 -7.08 -8.21 28.82
CA ALA A 164 -5.94 -7.46 29.35
C ALA A 164 -5.01 -8.31 30.24
N GLU A 165 -5.56 -9.29 30.96
CA GLU A 165 -4.78 -10.24 31.76
C GLU A 165 -4.04 -11.24 30.87
N ARG A 166 -4.67 -11.72 29.79
CA ARG A 166 -4.01 -12.53 28.76
C ARG A 166 -2.86 -11.78 28.09
N ARG A 167 -3.07 -10.50 27.72
CA ARG A 167 -2.01 -9.64 27.19
C ARG A 167 -0.88 -9.43 28.20
N ARG A 168 -1.19 -9.14 29.47
CA ARG A 168 -0.18 -8.99 30.52
C ARG A 168 0.59 -10.28 30.82
N GLN A 169 -0.07 -11.44 30.78
CA GLN A 169 0.59 -12.74 30.96
C GLN A 169 1.51 -13.04 29.76
N ALA A 170 1.06 -12.76 28.53
CA ALA A 170 1.89 -12.88 27.34
C ALA A 170 3.11 -11.94 27.39
N ASP A 171 2.91 -10.68 27.78
CA ASP A 171 3.97 -9.68 27.96
C ASP A 171 4.93 -10.05 29.10
N ALA A 172 4.46 -10.72 30.16
CA ALA A 172 5.30 -11.18 31.28
C ALA A 172 6.17 -12.41 30.95
N THR A 173 5.76 -13.21 29.96
CA THR A 173 6.56 -14.32 29.42
C THR A 173 7.41 -13.93 28.20
N ALA A 174 7.21 -12.73 27.65
CA ALA A 174 7.93 -12.25 26.48
C ALA A 174 9.15 -11.41 26.89
N GLU A 175 10.33 -11.80 26.42
CA GLU A 175 11.47 -10.90 26.33
C GLU A 175 11.09 -9.67 25.46
N PRO A 176 11.61 -8.46 25.76
CA PRO A 176 11.17 -7.20 25.16
C PRO A 176 11.62 -7.10 23.68
N GLY A 177 10.86 -7.72 22.77
CA GLY A 177 11.10 -7.69 21.33
C GLY A 177 10.00 -8.28 20.44
N ASP A 178 9.16 -9.19 20.95
CA ASP A 178 8.31 -10.07 20.11
C ASP A 178 6.79 -9.99 20.37
N ALA A 179 6.28 -8.89 20.93
CA ALA A 179 4.88 -8.77 21.39
C ALA A 179 3.78 -8.81 20.29
N ALA A 180 4.12 -8.98 19.02
CA ALA A 180 3.16 -9.06 17.91
C ALA A 180 2.96 -10.48 17.32
N ALA A 181 3.66 -11.50 17.83
CA ALA A 181 3.80 -12.80 17.15
C ALA A 181 3.15 -14.01 17.88
N ASP A 182 2.21 -13.79 18.82
CA ASP A 182 1.78 -14.85 19.76
C ASP A 182 0.50 -15.62 19.41
N ASP A 183 -0.17 -15.30 18.28
CA ASP A 183 -1.23 -16.16 17.71
C ASP A 183 -0.74 -17.05 16.55
N LEU A 184 0.54 -16.93 16.17
CA LEU A 184 1.14 -17.71 15.08
C LEU A 184 1.61 -19.07 15.61
N SER A 185 1.13 -20.17 15.03
CA SER A 185 1.57 -21.50 15.47
C SER A 185 3.09 -21.66 15.25
N ASP A 186 3.76 -22.56 15.98
CA ASP A 186 5.21 -22.79 15.85
C ASP A 186 5.67 -23.01 14.39
N ARG A 187 4.78 -23.56 13.55
CA ARG A 187 5.03 -23.76 12.11
C ARG A 187 5.08 -22.45 11.31
N GLU A 188 4.35 -21.44 11.74
CA GLU A 188 4.26 -20.14 11.08
C GLU A 188 5.45 -19.23 11.44
N ARG A 189 6.25 -19.64 12.43
CA ARG A 189 7.55 -19.03 12.77
C ARG A 189 8.72 -19.61 11.97
N ASP A 190 8.51 -20.69 11.21
CA ASP A 190 9.55 -21.25 10.34
C ASP A 190 9.57 -20.53 8.96
N PRO A 191 10.69 -19.87 8.59
CA PRO A 191 10.83 -19.21 7.28
C PRO A 191 10.66 -20.19 6.10
N VAL A 192 11.02 -21.46 6.27
CA VAL A 192 10.90 -22.48 5.22
C VAL A 192 9.42 -22.82 4.97
N TRP A 193 8.64 -22.95 6.04
CA TRP A 193 7.20 -23.18 5.92
C TRP A 193 6.49 -21.99 5.27
N LEU A 194 6.84 -20.75 5.63
CA LEU A 194 6.29 -19.54 5.01
C LEU A 194 6.66 -19.42 3.52
N ARG A 195 7.89 -19.79 3.14
CA ARG A 195 8.29 -19.90 1.73
C ARG A 195 7.38 -20.87 0.98
N ASP A 196 7.14 -22.05 1.55
CA ASP A 196 6.34 -23.08 0.89
C ASP A 196 4.85 -22.69 0.85
N LYS A 197 4.35 -21.98 1.86
CA LYS A 197 3.01 -21.35 1.85
C LYS A 197 2.93 -20.31 0.70
N GLY A 198 3.93 -19.45 0.57
CA GLY A 198 4.03 -18.49 -0.52
C GLY A 198 4.06 -19.17 -1.89
N ASN A 199 4.77 -20.29 -2.03
CA ASN A 199 4.81 -21.06 -3.28
C ASN A 199 3.43 -21.63 -3.65
N ARG A 200 2.67 -22.13 -2.68
CA ARG A 200 1.30 -22.61 -2.92
C ARG A 200 0.36 -21.47 -3.34
N LEU A 201 0.48 -20.31 -2.70
CA LEU A 201 -0.30 -19.12 -3.05
C LEU A 201 0.06 -18.57 -4.44
N PHE A 202 1.34 -18.66 -4.82
CA PHE A 202 1.79 -18.32 -6.16
C PHE A 202 1.19 -19.28 -7.20
N ALA A 203 1.19 -20.58 -6.92
CA ALA A 203 0.58 -21.59 -7.79
C ALA A 203 -0.94 -21.42 -7.91
N SER A 204 -1.62 -20.92 -6.87
CA SER A 204 -3.05 -20.60 -6.94
C SER A 204 -3.37 -19.26 -7.63
N GLY A 205 -2.35 -18.53 -8.10
CA GLY A 205 -2.50 -17.24 -8.78
C GLY A 205 -2.73 -16.05 -7.83
N ASN A 206 -2.70 -16.26 -6.51
CA ASN A 206 -2.86 -15.18 -5.54
C ASN A 206 -1.49 -14.55 -5.20
N PHE A 207 -1.04 -13.66 -6.08
CA PHE A 207 0.28 -13.03 -5.97
C PHE A 207 0.41 -12.06 -4.79
N LEU A 208 -0.66 -11.34 -4.42
CA LEU A 208 -0.64 -10.41 -3.29
C LEU A 208 -0.49 -11.14 -1.95
N ALA A 209 -1.25 -12.22 -1.74
CA ALA A 209 -1.11 -13.03 -0.54
C ALA A 209 0.27 -13.71 -0.47
N ALA A 210 0.81 -14.14 -1.62
CA ALA A 210 2.16 -14.70 -1.70
C ALA A 210 3.23 -13.65 -1.29
N ILE A 211 3.11 -12.40 -1.74
CA ILE A 211 4.02 -11.31 -1.33
C ILE A 211 4.00 -11.09 0.17
N ASN A 212 2.82 -11.12 0.79
CA ASN A 212 2.70 -10.97 2.25
C ASN A 212 3.39 -12.13 2.97
N ALA A 213 3.14 -13.37 2.54
CA ALA A 213 3.80 -14.55 3.11
C ALA A 213 5.33 -14.49 2.96
N TYR A 214 5.85 -14.08 1.80
CA TYR A 214 7.30 -13.90 1.61
C TYR A 214 7.86 -12.74 2.43
N SER A 215 7.12 -11.63 2.57
CA SER A 215 7.57 -10.49 3.35
C SER A 215 7.64 -10.82 4.84
N HIS A 216 6.69 -11.60 5.36
CA HIS A 216 6.78 -12.17 6.71
C HIS A 216 7.95 -13.14 6.84
N ALA A 217 8.22 -13.98 5.83
CA ALA A 217 9.38 -14.86 5.86
C ALA A 217 10.70 -14.07 5.88
N ILE A 218 10.76 -12.95 5.15
CA ILE A 218 11.91 -12.05 5.11
C ILE A 218 12.11 -11.33 6.44
N SER A 219 11.04 -10.92 7.14
CA SER A 219 11.16 -10.31 8.47
C SER A 219 11.71 -11.28 9.51
N LEU A 220 11.46 -12.58 9.35
CA LEU A 220 12.03 -13.62 10.22
C LEU A 220 13.46 -13.97 9.83
N LYS A 221 13.74 -14.14 8.53
CA LYS A 221 15.07 -14.46 8.01
C LYS A 221 15.37 -13.72 6.71
N SER A 222 16.14 -12.65 6.82
CA SER A 222 16.56 -11.79 5.71
C SER A 222 17.71 -12.36 4.86
N GLU A 223 18.36 -13.44 5.29
CA GLU A 223 19.51 -14.00 4.57
C GLU A 223 19.11 -14.98 3.45
N MET A 224 17.83 -15.32 3.33
CA MET A 224 17.39 -16.33 2.39
C MET A 224 17.10 -15.74 1.00
N HIS A 225 18.06 -15.86 0.07
CA HIS A 225 17.93 -15.37 -1.32
C HIS A 225 16.68 -15.90 -2.05
N SER A 226 16.22 -17.12 -1.73
CA SER A 226 15.06 -17.74 -2.38
C SER A 226 13.75 -16.97 -2.14
N LEU A 227 13.63 -16.30 -0.98
CA LEU A 227 12.45 -15.49 -0.63
C LEU A 227 12.36 -14.25 -1.51
N TYR A 228 13.45 -13.48 -1.61
CA TYR A 228 13.51 -12.30 -2.47
C TYR A 228 13.27 -12.65 -3.93
N SER A 229 13.89 -13.73 -4.41
CA SER A 229 13.73 -14.16 -5.79
C SER A 229 12.28 -14.58 -6.11
N ASN A 230 11.59 -15.25 -5.18
CA ASN A 230 10.18 -15.63 -5.35
C ASN A 230 9.23 -14.43 -5.19
N ARG A 231 9.54 -13.48 -4.29
CA ARG A 231 8.80 -12.22 -4.16
C ARG A 231 8.92 -11.36 -5.42
N ALA A 232 10.11 -11.28 -6.02
CA ALA A 232 10.34 -10.64 -7.32
C ALA A 232 9.45 -11.23 -8.41
N ALA A 233 9.33 -12.56 -8.46
CA ALA A 233 8.43 -13.22 -9.43
C ALA A 233 6.96 -12.84 -9.23
N CYS A 234 6.50 -12.66 -7.98
CA CYS A 234 5.15 -12.16 -7.71
C CYS A 234 4.98 -10.70 -8.15
N HIS A 235 5.98 -9.86 -7.90
CA HIS A 235 5.96 -8.46 -8.33
C HIS A 235 5.93 -8.32 -9.87
N LEU A 236 6.67 -9.16 -10.60
CA LEU A 236 6.62 -9.22 -12.06
C LEU A 236 5.21 -9.56 -12.56
N ARG A 237 4.54 -10.56 -11.94
CA ARG A 237 3.17 -10.94 -12.32
C ARG A 237 2.15 -9.84 -12.06
N LEU A 238 2.40 -8.95 -11.09
CA LEU A 238 1.56 -7.81 -10.76
C LEU A 238 1.93 -6.52 -11.53
N GLY A 239 2.96 -6.54 -12.38
CA GLY A 239 3.45 -5.35 -13.08
C GLY A 239 4.23 -4.36 -12.19
N ASN A 240 4.61 -4.76 -10.97
CA ASN A 240 5.39 -3.95 -10.05
C ASN A 240 6.90 -4.05 -10.37
N TYR A 241 7.31 -3.56 -11.52
CA TYR A 241 8.66 -3.79 -12.05
C TYR A 241 9.78 -3.19 -11.18
N PHE A 242 9.59 -2.01 -10.61
CA PHE A 242 10.60 -1.38 -9.74
C PHE A 242 10.91 -2.25 -8.51
N LYS A 243 9.89 -2.70 -7.78
CA LYS A 243 10.05 -3.59 -6.62
C LYS A 243 10.64 -4.94 -7.00
N ALA A 244 10.27 -5.48 -8.17
CA ALA A 244 10.85 -6.71 -8.68
C ALA A 244 12.36 -6.59 -8.95
N MET A 245 12.79 -5.45 -9.48
CA MET A 245 14.21 -5.14 -9.73
C MET A 245 15.00 -5.03 -8.41
N GLU A 246 14.44 -4.36 -7.40
CA GLU A 246 15.05 -4.25 -6.06
C GLU A 246 15.21 -5.64 -5.42
N ASP A 247 14.16 -6.44 -5.43
CA ASP A 247 14.19 -7.80 -4.87
C ASP A 247 15.17 -8.72 -5.60
N ALA A 248 15.22 -8.64 -6.93
CA ALA A 248 16.16 -9.41 -7.73
C ALA A 248 17.62 -8.99 -7.46
N SER A 249 17.86 -7.69 -7.27
CA SER A 249 19.18 -7.17 -6.90
C SER A 249 19.59 -7.62 -5.49
N LYS A 250 18.67 -7.58 -4.52
CA LYS A 250 18.92 -8.10 -3.17
C LYS A 250 19.21 -9.60 -3.17
N ALA A 251 18.50 -10.37 -4.01
CA ALA A 251 18.77 -11.79 -4.18
C ALA A 251 20.20 -12.03 -4.72
N LEU A 252 20.69 -11.22 -5.66
CA LEU A 252 22.05 -11.32 -6.20
C LEU A 252 23.12 -10.95 -5.17
N GLU A 253 22.88 -9.94 -4.33
CA GLU A 253 23.77 -9.59 -3.22
C GLU A 253 23.95 -10.76 -2.24
N LEU A 254 22.85 -11.44 -1.87
CA LEU A 254 22.87 -12.59 -0.98
C LEU A 254 23.47 -13.85 -1.61
N LEU A 255 23.63 -13.89 -2.94
CA LEU A 255 24.23 -14.99 -3.68
C LEU A 255 25.75 -14.85 -3.86
N GLN A 256 26.38 -13.95 -3.10
CA GLN A 256 27.83 -13.83 -3.02
C GLN A 256 28.39 -14.64 -1.83
N PRO A 257 29.53 -15.34 -2.00
CA PRO A 257 30.34 -15.44 -3.22
C PRO A 257 29.70 -16.29 -4.31
N PRO A 258 30.06 -16.07 -5.60
CA PRO A 258 29.58 -16.90 -6.70
C PRO A 258 30.15 -18.32 -6.61
N VAL A 259 29.30 -19.29 -6.26
CA VAL A 259 29.68 -20.71 -6.18
C VAL A 259 28.86 -21.52 -7.18
N GLU A 260 29.33 -22.72 -7.52
CA GLU A 260 28.64 -23.59 -8.46
C GLU A 260 27.23 -23.99 -7.99
N GLN A 261 27.08 -24.28 -6.69
CA GLN A 261 25.80 -24.67 -6.09
C GLN A 261 24.74 -23.57 -6.22
N ASN A 262 25.15 -22.30 -6.26
CA ASN A 262 24.24 -21.16 -6.34
C ASN A 262 24.10 -20.60 -7.78
N ARG A 263 24.77 -21.22 -8.77
CA ARG A 263 24.73 -20.82 -10.19
C ARG A 263 23.31 -20.69 -10.72
N LEU A 264 22.46 -21.70 -10.51
CA LEU A 264 21.06 -21.69 -10.97
C LEU A 264 20.20 -20.63 -10.26
N ALA A 265 20.52 -20.28 -9.02
CA ALA A 265 19.83 -19.20 -8.32
C ALA A 265 20.24 -17.83 -8.86
N ARG A 266 21.53 -17.64 -9.18
CA ARG A 266 22.05 -16.43 -9.84
C ARG A 266 21.43 -16.22 -11.22
N VAL A 267 21.37 -17.27 -12.05
CA VAL A 267 20.69 -17.24 -13.35
C VAL A 267 19.25 -16.76 -13.20
N ARG A 268 18.47 -17.37 -12.29
CA ARG A 268 17.08 -16.97 -12.04
C ARG A 268 16.95 -15.52 -11.57
N ALA A 269 17.88 -15.04 -10.74
CA ALA A 269 17.85 -13.66 -10.27
C ALA A 269 18.19 -12.66 -11.39
N HIS A 270 19.20 -12.95 -12.23
CA HIS A 270 19.50 -12.15 -13.44
C HIS A 270 18.32 -12.12 -14.41
N CYS A 271 17.68 -13.26 -14.69
CA CYS A 271 16.51 -13.32 -15.57
C CYS A 271 15.33 -12.50 -15.01
N ARG A 272 15.07 -12.58 -13.70
CA ARG A 272 14.00 -11.79 -13.04
C ARG A 272 14.30 -10.30 -13.06
N ARG A 273 15.56 -9.91 -12.87
CA ARG A 273 15.99 -8.51 -12.97
C ARG A 273 15.88 -7.99 -14.39
N ALA A 274 16.29 -8.78 -15.39
CA ALA A 274 16.14 -8.45 -16.80
C ALA A 274 14.67 -8.24 -17.17
N ALA A 275 13.79 -9.19 -16.80
CA ALA A 275 12.36 -9.07 -17.05
C ALA A 275 11.74 -7.81 -16.42
N ALA A 276 12.20 -7.43 -15.21
CA ALA A 276 11.79 -6.19 -14.57
C ALA A 276 12.28 -4.95 -15.34
N LEU A 277 13.53 -4.97 -15.81
CA LEU A 277 14.12 -3.88 -16.60
C LEU A 277 13.42 -3.71 -17.95
N CYS A 278 13.08 -4.80 -18.64
CA CYS A 278 12.27 -4.75 -19.87
C CYS A 278 10.90 -4.12 -19.58
N GLY A 279 10.26 -4.48 -18.46
CA GLY A 279 8.99 -3.88 -18.05
C GLY A 279 9.08 -2.39 -17.69
N LEU A 280 10.28 -1.89 -17.37
CA LEU A 280 10.58 -0.46 -17.15
C LEU A 280 11.00 0.27 -18.43
N GLY A 281 11.11 -0.42 -19.57
CA GLY A 281 11.64 0.16 -20.82
C GLY A 281 13.16 0.30 -20.87
N ALA A 282 13.89 -0.22 -19.87
CA ALA A 282 15.35 -0.14 -19.81
C ALA A 282 16.00 -1.34 -20.54
N ASN A 283 15.68 -1.52 -21.83
CA ASN A 283 16.06 -2.70 -22.61
C ASN A 283 17.59 -2.88 -22.72
N ALA A 284 18.36 -1.80 -22.91
CA ALA A 284 19.82 -1.86 -22.95
C ALA A 284 20.44 -2.48 -21.68
N LYS A 285 19.92 -2.15 -20.50
CA LYS A 285 20.37 -2.73 -19.23
C LYS A 285 19.92 -4.18 -19.09
N ALA A 286 18.72 -4.51 -19.56
CA ALA A 286 18.20 -5.87 -19.53
C ALA A 286 19.04 -6.84 -20.40
N VAL A 287 19.54 -6.39 -21.55
CA VAL A 287 20.45 -7.17 -22.40
C VAL A 287 21.72 -7.59 -21.64
N ILE A 288 22.32 -6.67 -20.87
CA ILE A 288 23.53 -6.97 -20.08
C ILE A 288 23.24 -8.09 -19.07
N GLU A 289 22.11 -8.00 -18.36
CA GLU A 289 21.70 -9.01 -17.38
C GLU A 289 21.45 -10.38 -18.02
N LEU A 290 20.79 -10.43 -19.18
CA LEU A 290 20.53 -11.66 -19.91
C LEU A 290 21.82 -12.27 -20.47
N ARG A 291 22.80 -11.46 -20.88
CA ARG A 291 24.12 -11.93 -21.30
C ARG A 291 24.86 -12.61 -20.15
N GLU A 292 24.82 -12.04 -18.95
CA GLU A 292 25.40 -12.71 -17.76
C GLU A 292 24.66 -14.00 -17.42
N ALA A 293 23.33 -14.02 -17.53
CA ALA A 293 22.55 -15.24 -17.35
C ALA A 293 22.92 -16.33 -18.38
N ALA A 294 23.08 -15.96 -19.65
CA ALA A 294 23.48 -16.86 -20.74
C ALA A 294 24.91 -17.40 -20.55
N ARG A 295 25.84 -16.60 -20.01
CA ARG A 295 27.19 -17.08 -19.64
C ARG A 295 27.15 -18.15 -18.55
N LEU A 296 26.27 -17.99 -17.57
CA LEU A 296 26.11 -18.95 -16.47
C LEU A 296 25.39 -20.23 -16.90
N GLN A 297 24.42 -20.14 -17.83
CA GLN A 297 23.69 -21.29 -18.36
C GLN A 297 23.49 -21.20 -19.89
N PRO A 298 24.52 -21.59 -20.68
CA PRO A 298 24.47 -21.50 -22.14
C PRO A 298 23.47 -22.46 -22.80
N GLU A 299 23.13 -23.55 -22.12
CA GLU A 299 22.24 -24.60 -22.65
C GLU A 299 20.75 -24.21 -22.63
N ASN A 300 20.40 -23.11 -21.94
CA ASN A 300 19.00 -22.73 -21.79
C ASN A 300 18.50 -21.93 -23.00
N ALA A 301 17.66 -22.57 -23.82
CA ALA A 301 17.04 -21.97 -24.99
C ALA A 301 16.13 -20.77 -24.65
N GLU A 302 15.47 -20.77 -23.48
CA GLU A 302 14.57 -19.69 -23.06
C GLU A 302 15.34 -18.37 -22.88
N ILE A 303 16.52 -18.43 -22.25
CA ILE A 303 17.38 -17.25 -22.03
C ILE A 303 17.90 -16.71 -23.36
N ALA A 304 18.24 -17.60 -24.30
CA ALA A 304 18.71 -17.20 -25.62
C ALA A 304 17.60 -16.50 -26.44
N GLU A 305 16.36 -16.99 -26.35
CA GLU A 305 15.20 -16.35 -26.97
C GLU A 305 14.91 -14.98 -26.33
N ASP A 306 14.89 -14.91 -24.99
CA ASP A 306 14.69 -13.67 -24.24
C ASP A 306 15.77 -12.62 -24.55
N LEU A 307 17.02 -13.05 -24.67
CA LEU A 307 18.13 -12.18 -25.06
C LEU A 307 17.90 -11.60 -26.46
N ARG A 308 17.62 -12.45 -27.46
CA ARG A 308 17.37 -12.00 -28.83
C ARG A 308 16.18 -11.04 -28.91
N ARG A 309 15.10 -11.33 -28.19
CA ARG A 309 13.92 -10.47 -28.12
C ARG A 309 14.23 -9.11 -27.50
N THR A 310 15.01 -9.10 -26.42
CA THR A 310 15.38 -7.86 -25.73
C THR A 310 16.40 -7.04 -26.52
N GLU A 311 17.34 -7.67 -27.23
CA GLU A 311 18.27 -7.00 -28.14
C GLU A 311 17.54 -6.34 -29.31
N ALA A 312 16.55 -7.03 -29.89
CA ALA A 312 15.71 -6.43 -30.94
C ALA A 312 14.84 -5.27 -30.42
N ALA A 313 14.41 -5.30 -29.16
CA ALA A 313 13.70 -4.19 -28.54
C ALA A 313 14.65 -3.00 -28.28
N ALA A 314 15.85 -3.25 -27.74
CA ALA A 314 16.84 -2.22 -27.49
C ALA A 314 17.28 -1.50 -28.77
N ALA A 315 17.44 -2.22 -29.88
CA ALA A 315 17.80 -1.61 -31.18
C ALA A 315 16.71 -0.66 -31.70
N LYS A 316 15.43 -0.96 -31.45
CA LYS A 316 14.32 -0.07 -31.83
C LYS A 316 14.28 1.19 -30.98
N ASP A 317 14.54 1.06 -29.67
CA ASP A 317 14.59 2.21 -28.77
C ASP A 317 15.71 3.20 -29.18
N GLU A 318 16.83 2.70 -29.71
CA GLU A 318 17.93 3.52 -30.24
C GLU A 318 17.54 4.24 -31.55
N GLU A 319 16.88 3.54 -32.49
CA GLU A 319 16.40 4.14 -33.75
C GLU A 319 15.33 5.22 -33.53
N GLU A 320 14.44 5.07 -32.54
CA GLU A 320 13.44 6.09 -32.20
C GLU A 320 14.07 7.33 -31.54
N HIS A 321 15.12 7.15 -30.73
CA HIS A 321 15.80 8.26 -30.07
C HIS A 321 16.59 9.14 -31.04
N ASP A 322 17.21 8.54 -32.07
CA ASP A 322 17.96 9.27 -33.10
C ASP A 322 17.05 10.02 -34.11
N GLY A 323 15.77 9.68 -34.18
CA GLY A 323 14.79 10.28 -35.09
C GLY A 323 14.13 11.58 -34.61
N ASP A 324 14.08 11.82 -33.30
CA ASP A 324 13.40 12.99 -32.68
C ASP A 324 14.30 14.25 -32.61
N GLY A 325 15.53 14.17 -33.13
CA GLY A 325 16.56 15.20 -32.99
C GLY A 325 16.78 16.12 -34.20
N LEU A 326 15.96 16.05 -35.26
CA LEU A 326 16.28 16.70 -36.55
C LEU A 326 15.23 17.65 -37.15
N ASP A 327 14.10 17.93 -36.49
CA ASP A 327 13.00 18.67 -37.14
C ASP A 327 12.73 20.12 -36.68
N ASP A 328 13.44 20.72 -35.72
CA ASP A 328 13.10 22.07 -35.19
C ASP A 328 14.25 23.09 -35.14
N VAL A 329 15.06 23.22 -36.20
CA VAL A 329 15.93 24.40 -36.39
C VAL A 329 15.91 24.86 -37.85
N ASP A 330 14.79 25.43 -38.30
CA ASP A 330 14.77 26.38 -39.43
C ASP A 330 13.37 27.05 -39.50
N ASP A 331 13.17 28.14 -38.76
CA ASP A 331 12.45 29.36 -39.22
C ASP A 331 12.78 30.57 -38.31
#